data_AF-A0A4R8WSR1-F1
#
_entry.id   AF-A0A4R8WSR1-F1
#
_cell.length_a   1.000
_cell.length_b   1.000
_cell.length_c   1.000
_cell.angle_alpha   90.00
_cell.angle_beta   90.00
_cell.angle_gamma   90.00
#
_symmetry.space_group_name_H-M   'P 1'
#
loop_
_entity.id
_entity.type
_entity.pdbx_description
1 polymer ?
#
loop_
_entity_poly.entity_id
_entity_poly.type
_entity_poly.pdbx_seq_one_letter_code
_entity_poly.pdbx_strand_id
1 'polypeptide(L)'
;MLLNRRRTGRASADESGSALVVVLGVMAVGLILTTLAVNSVVHGLGYTTATRAGVQSQGSAEAGVAAARAGLYPDATTHVNNCATQPTPAQYVSTAAPAFASLVEQFDATGWHTGCPTITTTQVRITSTGSAQAQGVAGQTSGNTSKVEAVVKWLVPGPVPSGVGMYLYGGGTVEANSSLDLSESTSAGLMIKNGDFFCDKNNTVINGSVLINGNLTFNKTCSVNGSAWVTGSASLGSGNIAHDLTSGSVTPNPPGATRVGGVYTQIIGTTVMPTVPKWAEVGYAPSDWRDPTGLPYEVKPLVGCALPNGTLGGTILGKPVIINALACPSGPTASNNTTVQLTSDVVIFGEKFGWDGVNSLTFTSSSSAAHRIWFITPDYTAGNTPTCNNPALPGFDAAKPSQGNFTVNNGFAITAPIEAFLYTPCAFEGKNGFTWDGQLYTGSYSWVKNNPGFTFSPMGIAGVDLSTGDSIPPIDYPKPGTVVSIRDLTGP
;
A
#
# COMPACT_ATOMS: atom_id res chain seq x y z
N MET A 1 28.08 -116.44 39.16
CA MET A 1 27.71 -115.47 40.20
C MET A 1 26.76 -114.45 39.56
N LEU A 2 25.45 -114.33 39.85
CA LEU A 2 24.71 -114.53 41.13
C LEU A 2 25.41 -113.73 42.25
N LEU A 3 24.91 -112.65 42.88
CA LEU A 3 23.58 -112.21 43.41
C LEU A 3 23.68 -110.67 43.76
N ASN A 4 22.68 -109.85 44.13
CA ASN A 4 21.21 -109.76 44.00
C ASN A 4 20.84 -108.25 44.18
N ARG A 5 20.11 -107.56 43.29
CA ARG A 5 18.64 -107.39 43.26
C ARG A 5 17.95 -106.93 44.57
N ARG A 6 17.64 -105.62 44.69
CA ARG A 6 16.35 -104.99 45.10
C ARG A 6 16.56 -103.46 45.27
N ARG A 7 15.87 -102.54 44.58
CA ARG A 7 14.42 -102.21 44.44
C ARG A 7 13.78 -101.50 45.65
N THR A 8 13.67 -100.18 45.52
CA THR A 8 12.45 -99.36 45.72
C THR A 8 12.32 -98.51 44.43
N GLY A 9 11.17 -98.20 43.83
CA GLY A 9 9.80 -98.13 44.31
C GLY A 9 9.28 -96.70 44.10
N ARG A 10 9.34 -96.15 42.88
CA ARG A 10 8.25 -96.08 41.88
C ARG A 10 6.97 -95.40 42.41
N ALA A 11 6.81 -94.12 42.08
CA ALA A 11 5.52 -93.42 42.02
C ALA A 11 5.62 -92.22 41.05
N SER A 12 5.82 -92.49 39.76
CA SER A 12 5.53 -91.47 38.73
C SER A 12 4.03 -91.47 38.52
N ALA A 13 3.36 -90.37 38.86
CA ALA A 13 2.01 -90.12 38.38
C ALA A 13 2.04 -89.90 36.86
N ASP A 14 0.89 -90.07 36.21
CA ASP A 14 0.71 -89.79 34.79
C ASP A 14 0.72 -88.27 34.52
N GLU A 15 1.85 -87.73 34.07
CA GLU A 15 1.97 -86.35 33.56
C GLU A 15 1.70 -86.23 32.04
N SER A 16 1.09 -87.26 31.45
CA SER A 16 0.74 -87.31 30.03
C SER A 16 -0.34 -86.29 29.61
N GLY A 17 -1.08 -85.71 30.57
CA GLY A 17 -2.01 -84.60 30.34
C GLY A 17 -1.39 -83.20 30.52
N SER A 18 -0.49 -83.00 31.49
CA SER A 18 0.10 -81.69 31.80
C SER A 18 1.08 -81.23 30.72
N ALA A 19 1.88 -82.15 30.16
CA ALA A 19 2.83 -81.83 29.10
C ALA A 19 2.15 -81.23 27.84
N LEU A 20 0.98 -81.75 27.45
CA LEU A 20 0.24 -81.24 26.28
C LEU A 20 -0.31 -79.82 26.53
N VAL A 21 -0.80 -79.54 27.74
CA VAL A 21 -1.28 -78.21 28.14
C VAL A 21 -0.14 -77.18 28.15
N VAL A 22 1.06 -77.57 28.61
CA VAL A 22 2.25 -76.70 28.58
C VAL A 22 2.67 -76.39 27.14
N VAL A 23 2.70 -77.38 26.24
CA VAL A 23 3.04 -77.16 24.82
C VAL A 23 2.02 -76.26 24.13
N LEU A 24 0.71 -76.47 24.37
CA LEU A 24 -0.34 -75.59 23.84
C LEU A 24 -0.25 -74.17 24.42
N GLY A 25 0.08 -74.02 25.70
CA GLY A 25 0.30 -72.71 26.32
C GLY A 25 1.49 -71.96 25.71
N VAL A 26 2.63 -72.64 25.50
CA VAL A 26 3.82 -72.06 24.87
C VAL A 26 3.56 -71.71 23.40
N MET A 27 2.83 -72.56 22.65
CA MET A 27 2.42 -72.24 21.27
C MET A 27 1.46 -71.05 21.22
N ALA A 28 0.49 -70.96 22.14
CA ALA A 28 -0.43 -69.83 22.22
C ALA A 28 0.31 -68.51 22.54
N VAL A 29 1.24 -68.52 23.49
CA VAL A 29 2.09 -67.35 23.79
C VAL A 29 2.98 -67.01 22.60
N GLY A 30 3.56 -67.99 21.91
CA GLY A 30 4.33 -67.77 20.68
C GLY A 30 3.51 -67.13 19.55
N LEU A 31 2.25 -67.54 19.37
CA LEU A 31 1.32 -66.93 18.41
C LEU A 31 0.93 -65.48 18.81
N ILE A 32 0.75 -65.21 20.10
CA ILE A 32 0.47 -63.84 20.59
C ILE A 32 1.70 -62.94 20.38
N LEU A 33 2.90 -63.41 20.70
CA LEU A 33 4.13 -62.63 20.52
C LEU A 33 4.45 -62.39 19.04
N THR A 34 4.25 -63.37 18.17
CA THR A 34 4.46 -63.21 16.73
C THR A 34 3.43 -62.29 16.09
N THR A 35 2.15 -62.35 16.47
CA THR A 35 1.15 -61.39 15.96
C THR A 35 1.41 -59.96 16.45
N LEU A 36 1.83 -59.76 17.71
CA LEU A 36 2.25 -58.45 18.21
C LEU A 36 3.48 -57.90 17.47
N ALA A 37 4.48 -58.74 17.18
CA ALA A 37 5.67 -58.34 16.42
C ALA A 37 5.36 -58.02 14.95
N VAL A 38 4.48 -58.79 14.29
CA VAL A 38 4.01 -58.45 12.94
C VAL A 38 3.24 -57.14 12.96
N ASN A 39 2.35 -56.92 13.94
CA ASN A 39 1.58 -55.69 14.03
C ASN A 39 2.47 -54.45 14.25
N SER A 40 3.51 -54.54 15.11
CA SER A 40 4.43 -53.42 15.32
C SER A 40 5.26 -53.10 14.09
N VAL A 41 5.72 -54.10 13.33
CA VAL A 41 6.40 -53.91 12.04
C VAL A 41 5.47 -53.27 11.00
N VAL A 42 4.22 -53.75 10.89
CA VAL A 42 3.22 -53.20 9.95
C VAL A 42 2.89 -51.75 10.28
N HIS A 43 2.71 -51.40 11.56
CA HIS A 43 2.53 -50.01 12.00
C HIS A 43 3.77 -49.15 11.75
N GLY A 44 4.98 -49.65 12.02
CA GLY A 44 6.22 -48.92 11.76
C GLY A 44 6.46 -48.62 10.27
N LEU A 45 6.18 -49.59 9.40
CA LEU A 45 6.22 -49.41 7.94
C LEU A 45 5.13 -48.45 7.45
N GLY A 46 3.91 -48.56 7.99
CA GLY A 46 2.82 -47.64 7.71
C GLY A 46 3.19 -46.19 8.05
N TYR A 47 3.68 -45.94 9.27
CA TYR A 47 4.10 -44.62 9.70
C TYR A 47 5.25 -44.07 8.85
N THR A 48 6.29 -44.88 8.62
CA THR A 48 7.46 -44.47 7.81
C THR A 48 7.07 -44.11 6.37
N THR A 49 6.17 -44.89 5.75
CA THR A 49 5.68 -44.60 4.40
C THR A 49 4.72 -43.42 4.35
N ALA A 50 3.91 -43.19 5.39
CA ALA A 50 3.10 -41.99 5.52
C ALA A 50 3.94 -40.72 5.72
N THR A 51 5.00 -40.74 6.52
CA THR A 51 5.94 -39.61 6.64
C THR A 51 6.65 -39.32 5.31
N ARG A 52 7.11 -40.36 4.60
CA ARG A 52 7.67 -40.20 3.24
C ARG A 52 6.65 -39.59 2.28
N ALA A 53 5.41 -40.08 2.31
CA ALA A 53 4.33 -39.54 1.48
C ALA A 53 4.10 -38.06 1.82
N GLY A 54 4.03 -37.70 3.10
CA GLY A 54 3.78 -36.33 3.57
C GLY A 54 4.81 -35.32 3.05
N VAL A 55 6.09 -35.70 3.01
CA VAL A 55 7.15 -34.86 2.41
C VAL A 55 6.97 -34.72 0.89
N GLN A 56 6.55 -35.79 0.20
CA GLN A 56 6.28 -35.74 -1.25
C GLN A 56 5.03 -34.92 -1.61
N SER A 57 3.95 -35.05 -0.84
CA SER A 57 2.74 -34.27 -1.03
C SER A 57 2.95 -32.80 -0.69
N GLN A 58 3.73 -32.50 0.36
CA GLN A 58 4.13 -31.13 0.71
C GLN A 58 4.95 -30.48 -0.40
N GLY A 59 6.03 -31.13 -0.84
CA GLY A 59 6.85 -30.62 -1.94
C GLY A 59 6.06 -30.47 -3.26
N SER A 60 5.05 -31.31 -3.47
CA SER A 60 4.16 -31.15 -4.63
C SER A 60 3.17 -29.99 -4.47
N ALA A 61 2.67 -29.73 -3.25
CA ALA A 61 1.81 -28.58 -2.97
C ALA A 61 2.58 -27.27 -3.18
N GLU A 62 3.80 -27.18 -2.66
CA GLU A 62 4.72 -26.06 -2.85
C GLU A 62 5.09 -25.86 -4.33
N ALA A 63 5.33 -26.95 -5.08
CA ALA A 63 5.54 -26.88 -6.52
C ALA A 63 4.32 -26.32 -7.27
N GLY A 64 3.10 -26.65 -6.84
CA GLY A 64 1.87 -26.07 -7.38
C GLY A 64 1.71 -24.58 -7.06
N VAL A 65 2.06 -24.15 -5.83
CA VAL A 65 2.12 -22.72 -5.48
C VAL A 65 3.12 -21.98 -6.38
N ALA A 66 4.30 -22.57 -6.60
CA ALA A 66 5.32 -22.00 -7.48
C ALA A 66 4.86 -21.94 -8.94
N ALA A 67 4.20 -22.99 -9.46
CA ALA A 67 3.67 -23.04 -10.82
C ALA A 67 2.57 -21.98 -11.05
N ALA A 68 1.61 -21.88 -10.12
CA ALA A 68 0.55 -20.88 -10.18
C ALA A 68 1.10 -19.45 -10.07
N ARG A 69 2.07 -19.21 -9.16
CA ARG A 69 2.74 -17.90 -9.03
C ARG A 69 3.55 -17.55 -10.28
N ALA A 70 4.23 -18.52 -10.89
CA ALA A 70 4.96 -18.33 -12.14
C ALA A 70 4.02 -17.98 -13.30
N GLY A 71 2.88 -18.67 -13.43
CA GLY A 71 1.86 -18.35 -14.45
C GLY A 71 1.15 -17.01 -14.25
N LEU A 72 1.17 -16.46 -13.03
CA LEU A 72 0.70 -15.11 -12.71
C LEU A 72 1.71 -14.00 -13.04
N TYR A 73 3.01 -14.31 -13.19
CA TYR A 73 3.94 -13.35 -13.80
C TYR A 73 3.65 -13.31 -15.30
N PRO A 74 3.34 -12.13 -15.87
CA PRO A 74 3.11 -12.02 -17.30
C PRO A 74 4.42 -12.18 -18.09
N ASP A 75 4.28 -12.64 -19.31
CA ASP A 75 5.39 -12.71 -20.25
C ASP A 75 5.93 -11.30 -20.57
N ALA A 76 7.25 -11.18 -20.69
CA ALA A 76 7.94 -9.91 -20.85
C ALA A 76 7.67 -9.22 -22.20
N THR A 77 7.16 -9.94 -23.19
CA THR A 77 6.91 -9.44 -24.55
C THR A 77 5.46 -9.03 -24.77
N THR A 78 4.53 -9.82 -24.23
CA THR A 78 3.08 -9.66 -24.40
C THR A 78 2.42 -8.93 -23.24
N HIS A 79 3.06 -8.88 -22.07
CA HIS A 79 2.52 -8.36 -20.81
C HIS A 79 1.24 -9.06 -20.32
N VAL A 80 0.96 -10.26 -20.85
CA VAL A 80 -0.18 -11.10 -20.45
C VAL A 80 0.31 -12.27 -19.59
N ASN A 81 -0.40 -12.54 -18.50
CA ASN A 81 -0.18 -13.71 -17.64
C ASN A 81 -1.04 -14.89 -18.11
N ASN A 82 -0.61 -16.12 -17.84
CA ASN A 82 -1.25 -17.31 -18.42
C ASN A 82 -2.43 -17.85 -17.58
N CYS A 83 -2.80 -17.18 -16.48
CA CYS A 83 -3.85 -17.63 -15.55
C CYS A 83 -5.20 -17.79 -16.25
N ALA A 84 -5.59 -16.80 -17.08
CA ALA A 84 -6.85 -16.83 -17.81
C ALA A 84 -6.84 -17.79 -19.00
N THR A 85 -5.64 -18.20 -19.46
CA THR A 85 -5.43 -19.14 -20.57
C THR A 85 -5.17 -20.58 -20.10
N GLN A 86 -5.22 -20.85 -18.80
CA GLN A 86 -5.22 -22.23 -18.29
C GLN A 86 -6.46 -22.99 -18.79
N PRO A 87 -6.39 -24.32 -19.00
CA PRO A 87 -7.53 -25.12 -19.50
C PRO A 87 -8.81 -24.94 -18.67
N THR A 88 -8.65 -24.76 -17.36
CA THR A 88 -9.65 -24.15 -16.48
C THR A 88 -9.04 -22.86 -15.94
N PRO A 89 -9.63 -21.67 -16.20
CA PRO A 89 -9.11 -20.41 -15.69
C PRO A 89 -8.90 -20.43 -14.18
N ALA A 90 -7.84 -19.77 -13.71
CA ALA A 90 -7.43 -19.74 -12.31
C ALA A 90 -7.06 -21.10 -11.68
N GLN A 91 -6.88 -22.17 -12.47
CA GLN A 91 -6.42 -23.47 -11.98
C GLN A 91 -5.13 -23.93 -12.66
N TYR A 92 -4.19 -24.43 -11.87
CA TYR A 92 -2.93 -25.02 -12.33
C TYR A 92 -2.87 -26.47 -11.86
N VAL A 93 -2.77 -27.42 -12.79
CA VAL A 93 -2.84 -28.85 -12.49
C VAL A 93 -1.68 -29.59 -13.13
N SER A 94 -1.00 -30.41 -12.35
CA SER A 94 -0.03 -31.40 -12.82
C SER A 94 -0.43 -32.78 -12.33
N THR A 95 -0.58 -33.73 -13.27
CA THR A 95 -0.83 -35.15 -12.95
C THR A 95 0.46 -35.99 -12.96
N ALA A 96 1.56 -35.45 -13.47
CA ALA A 96 2.90 -36.03 -13.35
C ALA A 96 3.60 -35.51 -12.10
N ALA A 97 4.59 -36.23 -11.56
CA ALA A 97 5.34 -35.77 -10.39
C ALA A 97 6.18 -34.50 -10.72
N PRO A 98 6.13 -33.41 -9.92
CA PRO A 98 5.29 -33.22 -8.73
C PRO A 98 3.80 -33.04 -9.07
N ALA A 99 2.94 -33.84 -8.44
CA ALA A 99 1.52 -33.90 -8.78
C ALA A 99 0.69 -32.99 -7.87
N PHE A 100 -0.01 -32.02 -8.45
CA PHE A 100 -0.72 -30.97 -7.71
C PHE A 100 -1.96 -30.46 -8.43
N ALA A 101 -2.86 -29.86 -7.66
CA ALA A 101 -3.92 -29.00 -8.15
C ALA A 101 -3.94 -27.71 -7.32
N SER A 102 -3.76 -26.56 -7.98
CA SER A 102 -3.67 -25.25 -7.35
C SER A 102 -4.76 -24.32 -7.88
N LEU A 103 -5.43 -23.64 -6.96
CA LEU A 103 -6.49 -22.66 -7.23
C LEU A 103 -5.98 -21.25 -6.95
N VAL A 104 -6.27 -20.32 -7.85
CA VAL A 104 -6.02 -18.88 -7.67
C VAL A 104 -7.32 -18.18 -7.29
N GLU A 105 -7.24 -17.37 -6.24
CA GLU A 105 -8.32 -16.54 -5.72
C GLU A 105 -7.80 -15.10 -5.58
N GLN A 106 -8.64 -14.12 -5.92
CA GLN A 106 -8.32 -12.70 -5.84
C GLN A 106 -9.07 -12.03 -4.68
N PHE A 107 -8.48 -10.95 -4.15
CA PHE A 107 -9.09 -10.10 -3.14
C PHE A 107 -9.24 -8.67 -3.66
N ASP A 108 -10.48 -8.19 -3.68
CA ASP A 108 -10.85 -6.81 -4.00
C ASP A 108 -11.87 -6.27 -2.98
N ALA A 109 -12.58 -5.18 -3.31
CA ALA A 109 -13.60 -4.58 -2.45
C ALA A 109 -14.77 -5.50 -2.06
N THR A 110 -14.99 -6.61 -2.79
CA THR A 110 -16.01 -7.63 -2.49
C THR A 110 -15.49 -8.76 -1.60
N GLY A 111 -14.18 -8.81 -1.36
CA GLY A 111 -13.51 -9.86 -0.59
C GLY A 111 -12.89 -10.95 -1.47
N TRP A 112 -12.70 -12.13 -0.88
CA TRP A 112 -12.05 -13.27 -1.55
C TRP A 112 -13.00 -14.00 -2.49
N HIS A 113 -12.60 -14.19 -3.75
CA HIS A 113 -13.32 -15.04 -4.70
C HIS A 113 -12.38 -15.69 -5.72
N THR A 114 -12.78 -16.85 -6.25
CA THR A 114 -12.04 -17.57 -7.29
C THR A 114 -11.98 -16.77 -8.58
N GLY A 115 -10.78 -16.61 -9.15
CA GLY A 115 -10.59 -15.85 -10.37
C GLY A 115 -9.13 -15.47 -10.59
N CYS A 116 -8.80 -15.14 -11.84
CA CYS A 116 -7.51 -14.54 -12.16
C CYS A 116 -7.51 -13.06 -11.77
N PRO A 117 -6.37 -12.51 -11.27
CA PRO A 117 -6.29 -11.12 -10.85
C PRO A 117 -6.65 -10.14 -11.96
N THR A 118 -7.32 -9.07 -11.55
CA THR A 118 -7.75 -7.93 -12.36
C THR A 118 -7.05 -6.64 -11.89
N ILE A 119 -7.42 -5.50 -12.46
CA ILE A 119 -6.87 -4.18 -12.06
C ILE A 119 -7.37 -3.70 -10.69
N THR A 120 -8.42 -4.30 -10.13
CA THR A 120 -8.95 -3.99 -8.78
C THR A 120 -8.40 -4.94 -7.70
N THR A 121 -7.67 -5.99 -8.09
CA THR A 121 -7.09 -6.95 -7.14
C THR A 121 -5.97 -6.30 -6.33
N THR A 122 -6.02 -6.48 -5.02
CA THR A 122 -4.97 -6.00 -4.10
C THR A 122 -4.13 -7.15 -3.53
N GLN A 123 -4.69 -8.35 -3.43
CA GLN A 123 -3.99 -9.56 -3.00
C GLN A 123 -4.46 -10.78 -3.80
N VAL A 124 -3.59 -11.77 -3.91
CA VAL A 124 -3.86 -13.05 -4.55
C VAL A 124 -3.56 -14.17 -3.56
N ARG A 125 -4.49 -15.10 -3.39
CA ARG A 125 -4.34 -16.33 -2.62
C ARG A 125 -4.17 -17.48 -3.61
N ILE A 126 -3.17 -18.30 -3.37
CA ILE A 126 -2.87 -19.52 -4.12
C ILE A 126 -3.01 -20.68 -3.14
N THR A 127 -4.07 -21.47 -3.31
CA THR A 127 -4.36 -22.65 -2.49
C THR A 127 -4.00 -23.90 -3.30
N SER A 128 -2.97 -24.64 -2.88
CA SER A 128 -2.41 -25.76 -3.63
C SER A 128 -2.52 -27.06 -2.85
N THR A 129 -3.14 -28.08 -3.43
CA THR A 129 -3.18 -29.45 -2.90
C THR A 129 -2.20 -30.32 -3.67
N GLY A 130 -1.16 -30.80 -3.01
CA GLY A 130 -0.17 -31.72 -3.56
C GLY A 130 -0.46 -33.17 -3.20
N SER A 131 -0.13 -34.10 -4.10
CA SER A 131 -0.33 -35.54 -3.92
C SER A 131 1.00 -36.29 -3.91
N ALA A 132 1.17 -37.23 -2.97
CA ALA A 132 2.35 -38.06 -2.87
C ALA A 132 2.43 -39.07 -4.02
N GLN A 133 3.58 -39.17 -4.69
CA GLN A 133 3.83 -40.18 -5.73
C GLN A 133 3.87 -41.59 -5.13
N ALA A 134 4.45 -41.75 -3.94
CA ALA A 134 4.58 -43.02 -3.24
C ALA A 134 3.77 -43.00 -1.93
N GLN A 135 2.46 -43.18 -2.07
CA GLN A 135 1.48 -43.22 -0.98
C GLN A 135 1.88 -44.11 0.20
N GLY A 136 1.37 -43.80 1.38
CA GLY A 136 1.52 -44.61 2.59
C GLY A 136 0.80 -45.95 2.48
N VAL A 137 1.37 -46.98 3.08
CA VAL A 137 0.84 -48.36 3.06
C VAL A 137 0.21 -48.73 4.41
N ALA A 138 -0.32 -49.95 4.53
CA ALA A 138 -0.92 -50.47 5.77
C ALA A 138 -2.02 -49.57 6.36
N GLY A 139 -2.83 -48.95 5.48
CA GLY A 139 -3.94 -48.07 5.86
C GLY A 139 -3.54 -46.66 6.31
N GLN A 140 -2.25 -46.32 6.31
CA GLN A 140 -1.78 -45.00 6.73
C GLN A 140 -1.79 -44.02 5.54
N THR A 141 -2.89 -43.28 5.38
CA THR A 141 -3.09 -42.33 4.26
C THR A 141 -2.84 -40.86 4.63
N SER A 142 -2.51 -40.56 5.89
CA SER A 142 -2.39 -39.20 6.44
C SER A 142 -1.37 -38.30 5.75
N GLY A 143 -0.36 -38.89 5.09
CA GLY A 143 0.62 -38.16 4.28
C GLY A 143 0.37 -38.24 2.77
N ASN A 144 -0.75 -38.77 2.28
CA ASN A 144 -0.95 -38.91 0.83
C ASN A 144 -1.22 -37.55 0.14
N THR A 145 -1.71 -36.56 0.90
CA THR A 145 -2.06 -35.23 0.41
C THR A 145 -1.66 -34.16 1.43
N SER A 146 -1.08 -33.07 0.95
CA SER A 146 -0.80 -31.85 1.74
C SER A 146 -1.41 -30.64 1.04
N LYS A 147 -1.73 -29.60 1.80
CA LYS A 147 -2.37 -28.39 1.30
C LYS A 147 -1.62 -27.16 1.79
N VAL A 148 -1.17 -26.32 0.88
CA VAL A 148 -0.39 -25.10 1.17
C VAL A 148 -1.14 -23.90 0.64
N GLU A 149 -1.22 -22.85 1.44
CA GLU A 149 -1.73 -21.54 1.04
C GLU A 149 -0.58 -20.52 1.00
N ALA A 150 -0.47 -19.79 -0.10
CA ALA A 150 0.34 -18.59 -0.18
C ALA A 150 -0.51 -17.37 -0.54
N VAL A 151 -0.37 -16.29 0.24
CA VAL A 151 -0.96 -14.99 -0.07
C VAL A 151 0.15 -14.03 -0.50
N VAL A 152 -0.03 -13.39 -1.65
CA VAL A 152 0.90 -12.40 -2.21
C VAL A 152 0.16 -11.09 -2.46
N LYS A 153 0.84 -9.95 -2.35
CA LYS A 153 0.30 -8.68 -2.85
C LYS A 153 0.17 -8.75 -4.36
N TRP A 154 -0.86 -8.10 -4.92
CA TRP A 154 -0.93 -7.82 -6.35
C TRP A 154 -0.42 -6.39 -6.59
N LEU A 155 0.49 -6.24 -7.55
CA LEU A 155 1.02 -4.94 -7.96
C LEU A 155 0.37 -4.55 -9.28
N VAL A 156 -0.26 -3.38 -9.31
CA VAL A 156 -0.91 -2.80 -10.49
C VAL A 156 -0.12 -1.56 -10.92
N PRO A 157 0.12 -1.34 -12.23
CA PRO A 157 0.73 -0.12 -12.75
C PRO A 157 -0.01 1.18 -12.39
N GLY A 158 0.74 2.28 -12.46
CA GLY A 158 0.23 3.64 -12.26
C GLY A 158 0.49 4.21 -10.86
N PRO A 159 0.02 5.44 -10.59
CA PRO A 159 0.24 6.11 -9.31
C PRO A 159 -0.47 5.40 -8.16
N VAL A 160 0.29 5.02 -7.12
CA VAL A 160 -0.23 4.37 -5.91
C VAL A 160 -0.46 5.42 -4.83
N PRO A 161 -1.68 5.52 -4.24
CA PRO A 161 -1.96 6.46 -3.16
C PRO A 161 -0.96 6.38 -2.00
N SER A 162 -0.39 7.52 -1.61
CA SER A 162 0.66 7.63 -0.59
C SER A 162 0.70 9.04 0.02
N GLY A 163 1.47 9.23 1.10
CA GLY A 163 1.66 10.53 1.72
C GLY A 163 0.48 11.02 2.57
N VAL A 164 0.27 12.34 2.58
CA VAL A 164 -0.66 13.06 3.47
C VAL A 164 -1.41 14.15 2.71
N GLY A 165 -2.48 14.70 3.28
CA GLY A 165 -3.30 15.72 2.63
C GLY A 165 -2.55 17.01 2.30
N MET A 166 -1.72 17.50 3.22
CA MET A 166 -0.88 18.67 2.99
C MET A 166 0.55 18.45 3.51
N TYR A 167 1.50 18.26 2.59
CA TYR A 167 2.93 18.28 2.88
C TYR A 167 3.52 19.64 2.46
N LEU A 168 3.98 20.41 3.44
CA LEU A 168 4.59 21.73 3.21
C LEU A 168 6.05 21.68 3.66
N TYR A 169 7.01 21.65 2.75
CA TYR A 169 8.41 21.53 3.14
C TYR A 169 8.90 22.79 3.88
N GLY A 170 8.76 23.97 3.27
CA GLY A 170 9.23 25.25 3.80
C GLY A 170 8.32 25.95 4.82
N GLY A 171 7.29 25.29 5.36
CA GLY A 171 6.31 25.89 6.27
C GLY A 171 5.09 26.50 5.59
N GLY A 172 4.21 27.16 6.36
CA GLY A 172 3.06 27.84 5.76
C GLY A 172 2.11 28.57 6.72
N THR A 173 1.25 29.41 6.14
CA THR A 173 0.15 30.11 6.82
C THR A 173 -1.20 29.58 6.38
N VAL A 174 -2.11 29.31 7.34
CA VAL A 174 -3.54 29.07 7.08
C VAL A 174 -4.37 30.10 7.83
N GLU A 175 -5.18 30.92 7.15
CA GLU A 175 -5.91 32.02 7.79
C GLU A 175 -7.30 32.34 7.21
N ALA A 176 -8.16 32.85 8.09
CA ALA A 176 -9.44 33.52 7.81
C ALA A 176 -10.53 32.59 7.28
N ASN A 177 -11.26 31.96 8.20
CA ASN A 177 -12.35 31.02 7.94
C ASN A 177 -11.95 29.83 7.01
N SER A 178 -10.66 29.48 6.97
CA SER A 178 -10.18 28.31 6.22
C SER A 178 -10.70 27.01 6.85
N SER A 179 -11.29 26.13 6.05
CA SER A 179 -11.73 24.81 6.50
C SER A 179 -10.93 23.74 5.78
N LEU A 180 -10.06 23.05 6.52
CA LEU A 180 -9.24 21.96 6.01
C LEU A 180 -9.73 20.64 6.60
N ASP A 181 -10.40 19.81 5.80
CA ASP A 181 -10.73 18.44 6.17
C ASP A 181 -9.61 17.49 5.73
N LEU A 182 -8.88 17.00 6.73
CA LEU A 182 -7.73 16.10 6.59
C LEU A 182 -7.96 14.82 7.42
N SER A 183 -9.23 14.54 7.77
CA SER A 183 -9.60 13.55 8.79
C SER A 183 -9.45 12.10 8.33
N GLU A 184 -9.51 11.85 7.02
CA GLU A 184 -9.26 10.52 6.43
C GLU A 184 -7.76 10.16 6.33
N SER A 185 -6.86 11.08 6.73
CA SER A 185 -5.43 10.79 6.80
C SER A 185 -5.14 9.73 7.88
N THR A 186 -4.44 8.66 7.49
CA THR A 186 -3.99 7.59 8.41
C THR A 186 -2.86 8.03 9.34
N SER A 187 -2.32 9.24 9.14
CA SER A 187 -1.28 9.87 9.94
C SER A 187 -1.66 11.35 10.20
N ALA A 188 -0.69 12.21 10.56
CA ALA A 188 -0.94 13.65 10.54
C ALA A 188 -1.35 14.10 9.14
N GLY A 189 -2.52 14.75 9.02
CA GLY A 189 -3.08 15.21 7.75
C GLY A 189 -2.36 16.42 7.16
N LEU A 190 -1.77 17.25 8.02
CA LEU A 190 -0.84 18.32 7.66
C LEU A 190 0.54 18.02 8.25
N MET A 191 1.57 18.04 7.40
CA MET A 191 2.96 17.86 7.77
C MET A 191 3.83 19.03 7.31
N ILE A 192 4.74 19.49 8.18
CA ILE A 192 5.77 20.49 7.85
C ILE A 192 7.16 19.93 8.11
N LYS A 193 8.03 19.98 7.09
CA LYS A 193 9.36 19.33 7.15
C LYS A 193 10.47 20.23 7.68
N ASN A 194 10.50 21.50 7.30
CA ASN A 194 11.58 22.44 7.59
C ASN A 194 11.04 23.88 7.60
N GLY A 195 10.20 24.19 8.58
CA GLY A 195 9.57 25.50 8.67
C GLY A 195 8.49 25.56 9.75
N ASP A 196 7.94 26.76 9.93
CA ASP A 196 6.95 27.06 10.95
C ASP A 196 5.52 27.03 10.38
N PHE A 197 4.53 26.75 11.24
CA PHE A 197 3.12 26.89 10.95
C PHE A 197 2.52 28.12 11.61
N PHE A 198 1.81 28.93 10.83
CA PHE A 198 1.14 30.13 11.30
C PHE A 198 -0.37 30.08 11.03
N CYS A 199 -1.14 30.48 12.04
CA CYS A 199 -2.56 30.75 11.89
C CYS A 199 -2.88 32.16 12.38
N ASP A 200 -3.04 33.08 11.41
CA ASP A 200 -2.95 34.52 11.62
C ASP A 200 -4.29 35.25 11.77
N LYS A 201 -5.40 34.58 11.45
CA LYS A 201 -6.76 35.14 11.50
C LYS A 201 -7.74 34.12 12.09
N ASN A 202 -8.92 34.62 12.45
CA ASN A 202 -9.95 33.85 13.14
C ASN A 202 -10.56 32.73 12.28
N ASN A 203 -11.16 31.77 12.98
CA ASN A 203 -12.07 30.73 12.47
C ASN A 203 -11.43 29.73 11.49
N THR A 204 -10.10 29.60 11.48
CA THR A 204 -9.46 28.48 10.78
C THR A 204 -9.75 27.18 11.52
N VAL A 205 -10.21 26.16 10.80
CA VAL A 205 -10.47 24.81 11.33
C VAL A 205 -9.68 23.79 10.51
N ILE A 206 -8.99 22.89 11.21
CA ILE A 206 -8.23 21.78 10.68
C ILE A 206 -8.80 20.49 11.29
N ASN A 207 -9.60 19.75 10.52
CA ASN A 207 -10.11 18.44 10.92
C ASN A 207 -9.03 17.39 10.65
N GLY A 208 -8.29 17.01 11.69
CA GLY A 208 -7.18 16.06 11.58
C GLY A 208 -6.04 16.44 12.50
N SER A 209 -5.00 15.61 12.51
CA SER A 209 -3.80 15.85 13.33
C SER A 209 -2.71 16.57 12.52
N VAL A 210 -1.83 17.31 13.20
CA VAL A 210 -0.74 18.10 12.57
C VAL A 210 0.64 17.69 13.10
N LEU A 211 1.64 17.66 12.22
CA LEU A 211 3.04 17.34 12.56
C LEU A 211 3.97 18.40 11.98
N ILE A 212 4.62 19.17 12.84
CA ILE A 212 5.37 20.38 12.49
C ILE A 212 6.81 20.24 12.97
N ASN A 213 7.75 20.11 12.03
CA ASN A 213 9.18 20.20 12.35
C ASN A 213 9.66 21.67 12.30
N GLY A 214 9.26 22.41 13.33
CA GLY A 214 9.43 23.85 13.51
C GLY A 214 8.54 24.33 14.65
N ASN A 215 8.10 25.59 14.61
CA ASN A 215 7.19 26.20 15.57
C ASN A 215 5.73 26.19 15.09
N LEU A 216 4.80 26.21 16.05
CA LEU A 216 3.36 26.35 15.84
C LEU A 216 2.90 27.68 16.46
N THR A 217 2.30 28.57 15.68
CA THR A 217 1.78 29.86 16.18
C THR A 217 0.31 30.09 15.81
N PHE A 218 -0.54 30.19 16.82
CA PHE A 218 -1.93 30.64 16.73
C PHE A 218 -2.07 32.08 17.20
N ASN A 219 -2.00 33.04 16.28
CA ASN A 219 -2.16 34.47 16.60
C ASN A 219 -3.63 34.86 16.88
N LYS A 220 -4.57 33.98 16.51
CA LYS A 220 -6.03 34.18 16.57
C LYS A 220 -6.77 32.87 16.90
N THR A 221 -8.11 32.86 16.76
CA THR A 221 -8.91 31.65 16.99
C THR A 221 -8.69 30.65 15.85
N CYS A 222 -7.99 29.57 16.16
CA CYS A 222 -7.63 28.50 15.23
C CYS A 222 -7.82 27.16 15.92
N SER A 223 -8.42 26.18 15.25
CA SER A 223 -8.77 24.89 15.84
C SER A 223 -8.14 23.75 15.08
N VAL A 224 -7.37 22.92 15.77
CA VAL A 224 -6.93 21.60 15.32
C VAL A 224 -7.79 20.57 16.03
N ASN A 225 -8.63 19.85 15.29
CA ASN A 225 -9.58 18.89 15.88
C ASN A 225 -8.96 17.49 16.11
N GLY A 226 -7.69 17.28 15.75
CA GLY A 226 -6.90 16.12 16.15
C GLY A 226 -5.80 16.45 17.17
N SER A 227 -4.71 15.68 17.15
CA SER A 227 -3.51 15.91 17.97
C SER A 227 -2.47 16.76 17.23
N ALA A 228 -1.52 17.33 17.97
CA ALA A 228 -0.42 18.10 17.42
C ALA A 228 0.95 17.62 17.92
N TRP A 229 1.90 17.49 17.00
CA TRP A 229 3.31 17.22 17.29
C TRP A 229 4.16 18.38 16.74
N VAL A 230 4.90 19.08 17.59
CA VAL A 230 5.65 20.30 17.23
C VAL A 230 7.08 20.18 17.77
N THR A 231 8.11 20.09 16.93
CA THR A 231 9.49 19.90 17.44
C THR A 231 10.01 21.13 18.19
N GLY A 232 9.61 22.33 17.78
CA GLY A 232 9.91 23.60 18.44
C GLY A 232 8.86 24.02 19.47
N SER A 233 8.52 25.32 19.47
CA SER A 233 7.58 25.93 20.40
C SER A 233 6.14 25.97 19.86
N ALA A 234 5.16 25.79 20.74
CA ALA A 234 3.73 25.90 20.43
C ALA A 234 3.10 27.11 21.14
N SER A 235 2.94 28.22 20.43
CA SER A 235 2.26 29.43 20.90
C SER A 235 0.77 29.36 20.56
N LEU A 236 -0.06 29.08 21.56
CA LEU A 236 -1.49 28.77 21.36
C LEU A 236 -2.42 29.99 21.43
N GLY A 237 -1.90 31.20 21.70
CA GLY A 237 -2.60 32.52 21.62
C GLY A 237 -4.09 32.55 21.96
N SER A 238 -4.98 32.31 20.99
CA SER A 238 -6.42 32.09 21.23
C SER A 238 -7.00 30.86 20.51
N GLY A 239 -6.13 29.99 19.98
CA GLY A 239 -6.51 28.72 19.37
C GLY A 239 -6.49 27.54 20.34
N ASN A 240 -6.94 26.39 19.85
CA ASN A 240 -7.04 25.14 20.57
C ASN A 240 -6.63 23.92 19.72
N ILE A 241 -6.19 22.88 20.43
CA ILE A 241 -5.93 21.53 19.94
C ILE A 241 -6.89 20.63 20.72
N ALA A 242 -7.76 19.91 20.02
CA ALA A 242 -8.84 19.16 20.67
C ALA A 242 -8.30 17.94 21.45
N HIS A 243 -7.26 17.28 20.94
CA HIS A 243 -6.65 16.11 21.55
C HIS A 243 -5.30 16.46 22.17
N ASP A 244 -4.27 15.63 21.98
CA ASP A 244 -2.96 15.75 22.64
C ASP A 244 -2.04 16.77 21.96
N LEU A 245 -1.16 17.39 22.73
CA LEU A 245 -0.06 18.23 22.24
C LEU A 245 1.28 17.67 22.72
N THR A 246 2.16 17.30 21.79
CA THR A 246 3.58 17.07 22.08
C THR A 246 4.40 18.24 21.54
N SER A 247 5.12 18.97 22.39
CA SER A 247 6.00 20.05 21.91
C SER A 247 7.25 20.34 22.75
N GLY A 248 8.27 20.95 22.16
CA GLY A 248 9.50 21.37 22.87
C GLY A 248 9.23 22.41 23.97
N SER A 249 8.28 23.31 23.71
CA SER A 249 7.66 24.17 24.73
C SER A 249 6.25 24.56 24.31
N VAL A 250 5.46 25.10 25.25
CA VAL A 250 4.11 25.61 24.99
C VAL A 250 3.94 26.99 25.62
N THR A 251 3.12 27.85 25.03
CA THR A 251 2.73 29.15 25.60
C THR A 251 1.23 29.38 25.41
N PRO A 252 0.45 29.64 26.47
CA PRO A 252 0.85 29.66 27.88
C PRO A 252 1.28 28.27 28.40
N ASN A 253 2.05 28.24 29.48
CA ASN A 253 2.46 27.02 30.19
C ASN A 253 2.01 27.10 31.67
N PRO A 254 1.15 26.19 32.16
CA PRO A 254 0.46 25.13 31.41
C PRO A 254 -0.54 25.71 30.39
N PRO A 255 -0.86 24.96 29.31
CA PRO A 255 -1.80 25.43 28.29
C PRO A 255 -3.24 25.48 28.79
N GLY A 256 -3.61 24.59 29.71
CA GLY A 256 -4.97 24.46 30.24
C GLY A 256 -5.93 23.76 29.29
N ALA A 257 -6.99 23.18 29.87
CA ALA A 257 -7.97 22.33 29.16
C ALA A 257 -8.76 23.06 28.05
N THR A 258 -8.75 24.39 28.02
CA THR A 258 -9.38 25.20 26.95
C THR A 258 -8.52 25.31 25.68
N ARG A 259 -7.24 24.92 25.76
CA ARG A 259 -6.28 25.02 24.64
C ARG A 259 -5.73 23.67 24.17
N VAL A 260 -5.63 22.71 25.09
CA VAL A 260 -5.28 21.32 24.79
C VAL A 260 -6.32 20.48 25.53
N GLY A 261 -7.19 19.79 24.79
CA GLY A 261 -8.24 18.97 25.39
C GLY A 261 -7.75 17.62 25.92
N GLY A 262 -6.65 17.11 25.35
CA GLY A 262 -5.94 15.92 25.80
C GLY A 262 -4.72 16.23 26.68
N VAL A 263 -3.68 15.40 26.55
CA VAL A 263 -2.44 15.49 27.32
C VAL A 263 -1.44 16.43 26.65
N TYR A 264 -0.86 17.36 27.42
CA TYR A 264 0.36 18.06 27.01
C TYR A 264 1.60 17.26 27.44
N THR A 265 2.44 16.89 26.48
CA THR A 265 3.73 16.24 26.68
C THR A 265 4.84 17.18 26.24
N GLN A 266 5.70 17.62 27.17
CA GLN A 266 6.89 18.38 26.79
C GLN A 266 7.98 17.42 26.26
N ILE A 267 8.60 17.77 25.14
CA ILE A 267 9.75 17.03 24.60
C ILE A 267 10.95 17.27 25.51
N ILE A 268 11.35 16.23 26.24
CA ILE A 268 12.54 16.22 27.10
C ILE A 268 13.34 14.93 26.85
N GLY A 269 14.60 15.08 26.42
CA GLY A 269 15.44 13.94 26.09
C GLY A 269 14.95 13.16 24.87
N THR A 270 14.51 11.91 25.08
CA THR A 270 14.31 10.91 24.03
C THR A 270 12.85 10.69 23.61
N THR A 271 12.00 11.72 23.67
CA THR A 271 10.61 11.63 23.19
C THR A 271 10.59 11.30 21.69
N VAL A 272 10.00 10.16 21.32
CA VAL A 272 9.92 9.73 19.92
C VAL A 272 8.85 10.53 19.20
N MET A 273 9.27 11.39 18.27
CA MET A 273 8.38 12.14 17.38
C MET A 273 8.05 11.31 16.14
N PRO A 274 6.83 11.40 15.59
CA PRO A 274 6.55 10.89 14.26
C PRO A 274 7.48 11.53 13.21
N THR A 275 8.02 10.73 12.30
CA THR A 275 8.98 11.22 11.29
C THR A 275 8.23 11.85 10.13
N VAL A 276 8.49 13.13 9.84
CA VAL A 276 8.07 13.74 8.57
C VAL A 276 8.92 13.16 7.42
N PRO A 277 8.33 12.67 6.31
CA PRO A 277 9.07 12.17 5.15
C PRO A 277 10.09 13.17 4.60
N LYS A 278 11.11 12.70 3.89
CA LYS A 278 11.99 13.62 3.12
C LYS A 278 11.26 14.14 1.89
N TRP A 279 11.85 15.13 1.21
CA TRP A 279 11.32 15.61 -0.07
C TRP A 279 11.42 14.51 -1.13
N ALA A 280 10.30 14.22 -1.80
CA ALA A 280 10.24 13.35 -2.96
C ALA A 280 10.65 14.12 -4.22
N GLU A 281 11.62 13.62 -4.97
CA GLU A 281 12.06 14.23 -6.24
C GLU A 281 11.18 13.76 -7.38
N VAL A 282 10.45 14.68 -8.03
CA VAL A 282 9.59 14.37 -9.19
C VAL A 282 10.02 15.22 -10.38
N GLY A 283 10.71 14.60 -11.33
CA GLY A 283 11.07 15.20 -12.62
C GLY A 283 10.00 14.99 -13.70
N TYR A 284 10.26 15.48 -14.91
CA TYR A 284 9.47 15.15 -16.08
C TYR A 284 9.86 13.75 -16.63
N ALA A 285 9.20 12.71 -16.13
CA ALA A 285 9.40 11.31 -16.55
C ALA A 285 8.09 10.68 -17.09
N PRO A 286 7.71 10.93 -18.36
CA PRO A 286 6.48 10.37 -18.95
C PRO A 286 6.39 8.84 -18.97
N SER A 287 7.53 8.14 -18.94
CA SER A 287 7.62 6.68 -18.89
C SER A 287 6.97 6.04 -17.65
N ASP A 288 6.89 6.80 -16.57
CA ASP A 288 6.49 6.30 -15.26
C ASP A 288 4.95 6.35 -15.11
N TRP A 289 4.30 7.15 -15.96
CA TRP A 289 2.85 7.32 -16.04
C TRP A 289 2.23 6.25 -16.93
N ARG A 290 1.72 5.19 -16.28
CA ARG A 290 1.02 4.08 -16.91
C ARG A 290 -0.38 3.96 -16.37
N ASP A 291 -1.32 3.55 -17.22
CA ASP A 291 -2.66 3.16 -16.79
C ASP A 291 -2.61 1.78 -16.07
N PRO A 292 -3.67 1.34 -15.38
CA PRO A 292 -3.68 0.07 -14.65
C PRO A 292 -3.42 -1.19 -15.50
N THR A 293 -3.42 -1.10 -16.83
CA THR A 293 -3.07 -2.21 -17.74
C THR A 293 -1.58 -2.24 -18.08
N GLY A 294 -0.84 -1.16 -17.77
CA GLY A 294 0.58 -1.00 -18.08
C GLY A 294 0.86 -0.11 -19.30
N LEU A 295 -0.17 0.33 -20.02
CA LEU A 295 0.02 1.19 -21.19
C LEU A 295 0.40 2.61 -20.75
N PRO A 296 1.37 3.26 -21.44
CA PRO A 296 1.78 4.61 -21.10
C PRO A 296 0.68 5.63 -21.40
N TYR A 297 0.61 6.67 -20.57
CA TYR A 297 -0.27 7.81 -20.78
C TYR A 297 0.05 8.47 -22.14
N GLU A 298 -0.98 8.97 -22.82
CA GLU A 298 -0.79 9.70 -24.07
C GLU A 298 -0.11 11.05 -23.80
N VAL A 299 0.99 11.39 -24.48
CA VAL A 299 1.66 12.69 -24.28
C VAL A 299 1.21 13.68 -25.36
N LYS A 300 0.64 14.82 -24.93
CA LYS A 300 0.23 15.94 -25.81
C LYS A 300 0.92 17.24 -25.38
N PRO A 301 1.49 18.04 -26.31
CA PRO A 301 1.94 19.39 -26.00
C PRO A 301 0.74 20.35 -25.80
N LEU A 302 0.82 21.28 -24.85
CA LEU A 302 -0.19 22.33 -24.67
C LEU A 302 0.02 23.47 -25.69
N VAL A 303 -0.55 23.29 -26.88
CA VAL A 303 -0.47 24.28 -27.97
C VAL A 303 -1.12 25.60 -27.54
N GLY A 304 -0.41 26.72 -27.75
CA GLY A 304 -0.88 28.06 -27.39
C GLY A 304 -0.94 28.36 -25.88
N CYS A 305 -0.52 27.42 -25.02
CA CYS A 305 -0.46 27.59 -23.57
C CYS A 305 -1.79 27.92 -22.90
N ALA A 306 -2.92 27.64 -23.53
CA ALA A 306 -4.26 27.88 -22.99
C ALA A 306 -4.98 26.56 -22.72
N LEU A 307 -5.52 26.39 -21.51
CA LEU A 307 -6.44 25.31 -21.19
C LEU A 307 -7.78 25.50 -21.93
N PRO A 308 -8.45 24.42 -22.36
CA PRO A 308 -9.73 24.51 -23.04
C PRO A 308 -10.84 24.94 -22.08
N ASN A 309 -11.77 25.76 -22.56
CA ASN A 309 -13.09 25.91 -21.93
C ASN A 309 -14.01 24.85 -22.58
N GLY A 310 -14.13 23.69 -21.94
CA GLY A 310 -14.63 22.45 -22.52
C GLY A 310 -13.75 21.25 -22.15
N THR A 311 -13.70 20.24 -23.02
CA THR A 311 -13.09 18.93 -22.71
C THR A 311 -11.56 18.94 -22.69
N LEU A 312 -10.97 18.25 -21.70
CA LEU A 312 -9.53 17.94 -21.61
C LEU A 312 -9.32 16.44 -21.33
N GLY A 313 -8.48 15.77 -22.13
CA GLY A 313 -8.17 14.35 -21.96
C GLY A 313 -7.45 13.72 -23.15
N GLY A 314 -7.38 12.38 -23.16
CA GLY A 314 -6.82 11.57 -24.24
C GLY A 314 -7.51 11.79 -25.59
N THR A 315 -6.86 11.39 -26.69
CA THR A 315 -7.47 11.39 -28.04
C THR A 315 -8.52 10.30 -28.17
N ILE A 316 -8.39 9.23 -27.37
CA ILE A 316 -9.41 8.22 -27.16
C ILE A 316 -10.09 8.52 -25.82
N LEU A 317 -11.43 8.52 -25.80
CA LEU A 317 -12.22 8.74 -24.59
C LEU A 317 -11.80 7.77 -23.46
N GLY A 318 -11.61 8.28 -22.24
CA GLY A 318 -11.15 7.51 -21.10
C GLY A 318 -9.65 7.20 -21.06
N LYS A 319 -8.89 7.38 -22.15
CA LYS A 319 -7.44 7.14 -22.14
C LYS A 319 -6.71 8.24 -21.36
N PRO A 320 -5.94 7.92 -20.31
CA PRO A 320 -5.19 8.91 -19.55
C PRO A 320 -4.15 9.67 -20.40
N VAL A 321 -3.92 10.94 -20.06
CA VAL A 321 -3.09 11.86 -20.85
C VAL A 321 -2.13 12.66 -19.98
N ILE A 322 -0.93 12.90 -20.50
CA ILE A 322 0.01 13.94 -20.06
C ILE A 322 -0.12 15.15 -20.99
N ILE A 323 -0.51 16.28 -20.43
CA ILE A 323 -0.46 17.61 -21.04
C ILE A 323 0.90 18.23 -20.69
N ASN A 324 1.83 18.22 -21.64
CA ASN A 324 3.12 18.86 -21.48
C ASN A 324 3.03 20.35 -21.83
N ALA A 325 3.07 21.20 -20.81
CA ALA A 325 3.14 22.65 -20.90
C ALA A 325 4.48 23.22 -20.41
N LEU A 326 5.56 22.42 -20.36
CA LEU A 326 6.91 22.90 -20.02
C LEU A 326 7.43 23.89 -21.08
N ALA A 327 6.92 23.81 -22.31
CA ALA A 327 7.18 24.78 -23.37
C ALA A 327 6.45 26.15 -23.17
N CYS A 328 5.71 26.33 -22.07
CA CYS A 328 5.00 27.57 -21.75
C CYS A 328 5.74 28.37 -20.67
N PRO A 329 6.48 29.45 -21.01
CA PRO A 329 7.30 30.19 -20.04
C PRO A 329 6.48 30.89 -18.94
N SER A 330 5.20 31.14 -19.22
CA SER A 330 4.24 31.68 -18.25
C SER A 330 3.43 30.61 -17.50
N GLY A 331 3.68 29.32 -17.78
CA GLY A 331 2.79 28.22 -17.40
C GLY A 331 1.55 28.12 -18.30
N PRO A 332 0.68 27.12 -18.07
CA PRO A 332 -0.67 27.10 -18.61
C PRO A 332 -1.48 28.34 -18.22
N THR A 333 -2.38 28.78 -19.09
CA THR A 333 -3.27 29.93 -18.89
C THR A 333 -4.73 29.51 -19.06
N ALA A 334 -5.65 30.27 -18.48
CA ALA A 334 -7.09 30.07 -18.62
C ALA A 334 -7.78 31.44 -18.75
N SER A 335 -8.93 31.47 -19.41
CA SER A 335 -9.77 32.68 -19.46
C SER A 335 -10.62 32.79 -18.21
N ASN A 336 -11.19 33.98 -17.95
CA ASN A 336 -12.20 34.13 -16.91
C ASN A 336 -13.43 33.24 -17.19
N ASN A 337 -13.93 32.58 -16.15
CA ASN A 337 -15.09 31.68 -16.20
C ASN A 337 -14.83 30.47 -17.12
N THR A 338 -13.66 29.85 -16.99
CA THR A 338 -13.29 28.63 -17.72
C THR A 338 -13.74 27.40 -16.95
N THR A 339 -14.47 26.50 -17.60
CA THR A 339 -14.76 25.16 -17.09
C THR A 339 -14.00 24.13 -17.90
N VAL A 340 -13.11 23.38 -17.24
CA VAL A 340 -12.37 22.26 -17.83
C VAL A 340 -13.11 20.98 -17.48
N GLN A 341 -13.51 20.22 -18.49
CA GLN A 341 -14.25 18.97 -18.35
C GLN A 341 -13.34 17.78 -18.62
N LEU A 342 -12.96 17.02 -17.59
CA LEU A 342 -12.06 15.88 -17.76
C LEU A 342 -12.78 14.71 -18.42
N THR A 343 -12.19 14.13 -19.47
CA THR A 343 -12.69 12.94 -20.19
C THR A 343 -11.88 11.68 -19.90
N SER A 344 -10.86 11.82 -19.05
CA SER A 344 -9.90 10.81 -18.60
C SER A 344 -9.15 11.36 -17.39
N ASP A 345 -8.27 10.56 -16.80
CA ASP A 345 -7.21 11.05 -15.93
C ASP A 345 -6.25 11.97 -16.71
N VAL A 346 -5.78 13.06 -16.09
CA VAL A 346 -4.98 14.13 -16.73
C VAL A 346 -3.80 14.58 -15.87
N VAL A 347 -2.59 14.49 -16.40
CA VAL A 347 -1.38 15.04 -15.77
C VAL A 347 -0.98 16.30 -16.52
N ILE A 348 -0.82 17.43 -15.84
CA ILE A 348 -0.34 18.68 -16.44
C ILE A 348 1.04 18.99 -15.88
N PHE A 349 2.06 18.96 -16.73
CA PHE A 349 3.41 19.40 -16.40
C PHE A 349 3.61 20.84 -16.85
N GLY A 350 4.05 21.73 -15.96
CA GLY A 350 4.29 23.14 -16.27
C GLY A 350 5.22 23.81 -15.26
N GLU A 351 6.01 24.79 -15.71
CA GLU A 351 7.01 25.47 -14.87
C GLU A 351 6.41 26.30 -13.73
N LYS A 352 5.13 26.65 -13.86
CA LYS A 352 4.29 27.32 -12.85
C LYS A 352 2.82 27.23 -13.26
N PHE A 353 1.93 27.59 -12.35
CA PHE A 353 0.50 27.59 -12.57
C PHE A 353 -0.09 28.89 -12.00
N GLY A 354 -0.16 29.92 -12.85
CA GLY A 354 -0.56 31.27 -12.47
C GLY A 354 -2.04 31.54 -12.73
N TRP A 355 -2.90 31.38 -11.72
CA TRP A 355 -4.35 31.63 -11.82
C TRP A 355 -4.78 32.90 -11.07
N ASP A 356 -3.84 33.76 -10.68
CA ASP A 356 -4.10 34.97 -9.89
C ASP A 356 -4.88 36.07 -10.64
N GLY A 357 -4.76 36.07 -11.98
CA GLY A 357 -5.56 36.91 -12.88
C GLY A 357 -6.90 36.29 -13.33
N VAL A 358 -7.24 35.09 -12.86
CA VAL A 358 -8.45 34.36 -13.29
C VAL A 358 -9.53 34.47 -12.21
N ASN A 359 -10.71 34.98 -12.58
CA ASN A 359 -11.84 35.18 -11.67
C ASN A 359 -12.58 33.89 -11.30
N SER A 360 -12.57 32.91 -12.21
CA SER A 360 -13.15 31.58 -12.00
C SER A 360 -12.56 30.56 -12.96
N LEU A 361 -12.09 29.44 -12.41
CA LEU A 361 -11.57 28.27 -13.11
C LEU A 361 -12.08 27.01 -12.40
N THR A 362 -12.89 26.20 -13.08
CA THR A 362 -13.50 25.00 -12.49
C THR A 362 -13.11 23.75 -13.25
N PHE A 363 -12.66 22.72 -12.53
CA PHE A 363 -12.45 21.38 -13.07
C PHE A 363 -13.64 20.50 -12.68
N THR A 364 -14.28 19.87 -13.66
CA THR A 364 -15.45 18.99 -13.52
C THR A 364 -15.27 17.72 -14.33
N SER A 365 -15.88 16.61 -13.93
CA SER A 365 -15.93 15.43 -14.81
C SER A 365 -16.86 15.71 -16.00
N SER A 366 -16.50 15.25 -17.19
CA SER A 366 -17.38 15.25 -18.37
C SER A 366 -18.52 14.24 -18.26
N SER A 367 -18.50 13.38 -17.24
CA SER A 367 -19.46 12.31 -17.00
C SER A 367 -19.70 12.10 -15.50
N SER A 368 -20.34 11.00 -15.11
CA SER A 368 -20.41 10.57 -13.70
C SER A 368 -19.18 9.79 -13.24
N ALA A 369 -18.19 9.55 -14.10
CA ALA A 369 -16.97 8.84 -13.74
C ALA A 369 -16.04 9.73 -12.91
N ALA A 370 -15.39 9.14 -11.91
CA ALA A 370 -14.29 9.76 -11.19
C ALA A 370 -13.06 9.89 -12.09
N HIS A 371 -12.36 11.03 -11.99
CA HIS A 371 -11.15 11.32 -12.75
C HIS A 371 -10.13 12.02 -11.85
N ARG A 372 -8.84 11.79 -12.12
CA ARG A 372 -7.75 12.41 -11.37
C ARG A 372 -7.05 13.47 -12.20
N ILE A 373 -6.66 14.56 -11.56
CA ILE A 373 -5.81 15.59 -12.15
C ILE A 373 -4.54 15.82 -11.32
N TRP A 374 -3.39 15.88 -11.98
CA TRP A 374 -2.12 16.23 -11.35
C TRP A 374 -1.60 17.53 -11.94
N PHE A 375 -1.26 18.50 -11.10
CA PHE A 375 -0.52 19.69 -11.46
C PHE A 375 0.91 19.51 -10.98
N ILE A 376 1.87 19.44 -11.90
CA ILE A 376 3.26 19.12 -11.58
C ILE A 376 4.19 20.21 -12.12
N THR A 377 4.86 20.90 -11.21
CA THR A 377 6.09 21.64 -11.50
C THR A 377 7.27 20.73 -11.18
N PRO A 378 8.05 20.25 -12.16
CA PRO A 378 9.15 19.33 -11.90
C PRO A 378 10.17 19.88 -10.89
N ASP A 379 10.80 19.04 -10.09
CA ASP A 379 12.08 19.41 -9.50
C ASP A 379 13.22 19.05 -10.48
N TYR A 380 14.08 20.03 -10.75
CA TYR A 380 15.24 19.88 -11.64
C TYR A 380 16.54 19.66 -10.89
N THR A 381 16.50 19.44 -9.57
CA THR A 381 17.69 19.30 -8.72
C THR A 381 17.54 18.14 -7.75
N ALA A 382 18.16 17.00 -8.06
CA ALA A 382 18.20 15.89 -7.13
C ALA A 382 18.98 16.26 -5.85
N GLY A 383 18.31 16.29 -4.69
CA GLY A 383 18.92 16.55 -3.38
C GLY A 383 18.19 15.95 -2.17
N ASN A 384 16.97 15.44 -2.34
CA ASN A 384 15.95 15.31 -1.29
C ASN A 384 15.63 16.66 -0.63
N THR A 385 15.65 17.74 -1.44
CA THR A 385 15.38 19.13 -1.02
C THR A 385 14.72 19.90 -2.17
N PRO A 386 13.56 20.54 -1.96
CA PRO A 386 12.85 21.24 -3.02
C PRO A 386 13.67 22.40 -3.57
N THR A 387 13.83 22.45 -4.89
CA THR A 387 14.58 23.51 -5.58
C THR A 387 13.71 24.27 -6.57
N CYS A 388 12.97 25.27 -6.08
CA CYS A 388 12.22 26.18 -6.92
C CYS A 388 13.18 27.10 -7.71
N ASN A 389 13.38 26.84 -9.01
CA ASN A 389 14.29 27.62 -9.83
C ASN A 389 13.70 28.98 -10.27
N ASN A 390 13.45 29.87 -9.31
CA ASN A 390 12.82 31.17 -9.52
C ASN A 390 13.88 32.30 -9.49
N PRO A 391 13.98 33.17 -10.51
CA PRO A 391 14.91 34.31 -10.55
C PRO A 391 14.84 35.28 -9.35
N ALA A 392 13.74 35.29 -8.60
CA ALA A 392 13.57 36.09 -7.39
C ALA A 392 14.12 35.42 -6.11
N LEU A 393 14.56 34.15 -6.18
CA LEU A 393 15.06 33.39 -5.04
C LEU A 393 16.59 33.18 -5.11
N PRO A 394 17.29 33.08 -3.95
CA PRO A 394 18.68 32.66 -3.91
C PRO A 394 18.85 31.24 -4.49
N GLY A 395 19.94 31.02 -5.22
CA GLY A 395 20.24 29.71 -5.84
C GLY A 395 19.65 29.50 -7.24
N PHE A 396 19.07 30.53 -7.85
CA PHE A 396 18.63 30.50 -9.26
C PHE A 396 19.75 30.06 -10.21
N ASP A 397 19.48 29.03 -11.01
CA ASP A 397 20.31 28.51 -12.08
C ASP A 397 19.72 28.89 -13.43
N ALA A 398 20.39 29.80 -14.14
CA ALA A 398 19.98 30.27 -15.46
C ALA A 398 20.10 29.20 -16.57
N ALA A 399 20.73 28.05 -16.30
CA ALA A 399 20.74 26.91 -17.21
C ALA A 399 19.47 26.04 -17.11
N LYS A 400 18.64 26.25 -16.09
CA LYS A 400 17.37 25.54 -15.86
C LYS A 400 16.16 26.44 -16.18
N PRO A 401 14.99 25.88 -16.52
CA PRO A 401 13.77 26.66 -16.75
C PRO A 401 13.39 27.52 -15.53
N SER A 402 12.85 28.72 -15.78
CA SER A 402 12.37 29.60 -14.71
C SER A 402 11.04 29.10 -14.16
N GLN A 403 11.01 28.77 -12.87
CA GLN A 403 9.84 28.24 -12.18
C GLN A 403 9.09 29.29 -11.38
N GLY A 404 7.90 28.93 -10.90
CA GLY A 404 7.07 29.81 -10.08
C GLY A 404 5.97 29.08 -9.33
N ASN A 405 5.26 29.83 -8.49
CA ASN A 405 4.25 29.31 -7.57
C ASN A 405 3.02 28.78 -8.30
N PHE A 406 2.25 27.92 -7.61
CA PHE A 406 0.86 27.64 -7.95
C PHE A 406 0.01 28.72 -7.27
N THR A 407 -0.50 29.69 -8.03
CA THR A 407 -1.25 30.83 -7.48
C THR A 407 -2.73 30.72 -7.84
N VAL A 408 -3.60 30.99 -6.86
CA VAL A 408 -5.05 31.07 -7.00
C VAL A 408 -5.51 32.29 -6.23
N ASN A 409 -6.25 33.19 -6.88
CA ASN A 409 -6.69 34.44 -6.26
C ASN A 409 -8.21 34.59 -6.19
N ASN A 410 -8.99 33.89 -7.02
CA ASN A 410 -10.45 33.88 -6.93
C ASN A 410 -11.04 32.66 -7.65
N GLY A 411 -12.09 32.06 -7.10
CA GLY A 411 -12.98 31.15 -7.84
C GLY A 411 -12.37 29.90 -8.49
N PHE A 412 -11.30 29.33 -7.92
CA PHE A 412 -10.76 28.03 -8.36
C PHE A 412 -11.50 26.89 -7.67
N ALA A 413 -11.98 25.90 -8.42
CA ALA A 413 -12.69 24.76 -7.84
C ALA A 413 -12.35 23.43 -8.53
N ILE A 414 -11.92 22.46 -7.74
CA ILE A 414 -11.96 21.03 -8.07
C ILE A 414 -13.33 20.52 -7.62
N THR A 415 -14.11 19.95 -8.54
CA THR A 415 -15.48 19.49 -8.27
C THR A 415 -15.55 17.98 -8.32
N ALA A 416 -16.06 17.36 -7.26
CA ALA A 416 -16.35 15.94 -7.21
C ALA A 416 -17.16 15.47 -8.46
N PRO A 417 -16.85 14.31 -9.06
CA PRO A 417 -15.95 13.27 -8.55
C PRO A 417 -14.49 13.40 -9.05
N ILE A 418 -13.95 14.62 -9.18
CA ILE A 418 -12.52 14.82 -9.47
C ILE A 418 -11.69 14.93 -8.19
N GLU A 419 -10.55 14.25 -8.20
CA GLU A 419 -9.48 14.36 -7.20
C GLU A 419 -8.28 15.09 -7.83
N ALA A 420 -7.64 16.01 -7.10
CA ALA A 420 -6.52 16.82 -7.57
C ALA A 420 -5.27 16.72 -6.69
N PHE A 421 -4.12 16.48 -7.34
CA PHE A 421 -2.81 16.47 -6.71
C PHE A 421 -1.97 17.66 -7.19
N LEU A 422 -1.35 18.38 -6.26
CA LEU A 422 -0.33 19.38 -6.58
C LEU A 422 1.05 18.89 -6.15
N TYR A 423 1.99 18.85 -7.10
CA TYR A 423 3.42 18.81 -6.82
C TYR A 423 4.08 20.11 -7.28
N THR A 424 4.80 20.79 -6.40
CA THR A 424 5.68 21.89 -6.81
C THR A 424 6.81 22.13 -5.82
N PRO A 425 8.08 22.28 -6.23
CA PRO A 425 9.15 22.73 -5.33
C PRO A 425 8.99 24.21 -4.94
N CYS A 426 8.13 24.97 -5.64
CA CYS A 426 7.75 26.33 -5.32
C CYS A 426 6.64 26.38 -4.26
N ALA A 427 5.97 27.54 -4.09
CA ALA A 427 4.90 27.69 -3.10
C ALA A 427 3.51 27.42 -3.71
N PHE A 428 2.57 27.03 -2.85
CA PHE A 428 1.14 27.18 -3.12
C PHE A 428 0.64 28.50 -2.51
N GLU A 429 -0.12 29.27 -3.28
CA GLU A 429 -0.74 30.54 -2.86
C GLU A 429 -2.23 30.51 -3.19
N GLY A 430 -3.04 29.87 -2.33
CA GLY A 430 -4.49 29.84 -2.45
C GLY A 430 -5.15 30.96 -1.65
N LYS A 431 -5.89 31.85 -2.34
CA LYS A 431 -6.57 33.02 -1.76
C LYS A 431 -8.02 33.12 -2.25
N ASN A 432 -8.89 33.64 -1.39
CA ASN A 432 -10.28 34.04 -1.67
C ASN A 432 -11.16 32.92 -2.25
N GLY A 433 -11.55 31.96 -1.41
CA GLY A 433 -12.64 31.03 -1.72
C GLY A 433 -12.34 30.02 -2.84
N PHE A 434 -11.21 29.31 -2.73
CA PHE A 434 -10.98 28.12 -3.56
C PHE A 434 -11.55 26.86 -2.91
N THR A 435 -11.92 25.88 -3.73
CA THR A 435 -12.30 24.53 -3.30
C THR A 435 -11.32 23.51 -3.89
N TRP A 436 -10.73 22.69 -3.03
CA TRP A 436 -9.82 21.62 -3.43
C TRP A 436 -10.24 20.29 -2.83
N ASP A 437 -10.15 19.23 -3.62
CA ASP A 437 -10.38 17.84 -3.22
C ASP A 437 -9.13 17.04 -3.65
N GLY A 438 -8.42 16.40 -2.73
CA GLY A 438 -7.18 15.65 -3.00
C GLY A 438 -6.01 16.02 -2.08
N GLN A 439 -4.84 16.35 -2.65
CA GLN A 439 -3.55 16.45 -1.92
C GLN A 439 -2.67 17.60 -2.42
N LEU A 440 -1.86 18.19 -1.52
CA LEU A 440 -0.83 19.19 -1.83
C LEU A 440 0.55 18.74 -1.33
N TYR A 441 1.56 18.86 -2.19
CA TYR A 441 2.96 18.57 -1.91
C TYR A 441 3.83 19.74 -2.38
N THR A 442 4.23 20.62 -1.46
CA THR A 442 4.84 21.92 -1.80
C THR A 442 6.21 22.11 -1.15
N GLY A 443 7.13 22.73 -1.89
CA GLY A 443 8.52 22.89 -1.47
C GLY A 443 8.81 24.18 -0.72
N SER A 444 8.25 25.30 -1.19
CA SER A 444 8.45 26.61 -0.58
C SER A 444 7.33 26.95 0.41
N TYR A 445 7.56 27.95 1.26
CA TYR A 445 6.57 28.45 2.24
C TYR A 445 5.23 28.74 1.54
N SER A 446 4.14 28.14 2.01
CA SER A 446 2.84 28.17 1.32
C SER A 446 1.74 28.90 2.10
N TRP A 447 0.71 29.36 1.40
CA TRP A 447 -0.37 30.19 1.97
C TRP A 447 -1.76 29.71 1.55
N VAL A 448 -2.66 29.63 2.53
CA VAL A 448 -4.06 29.21 2.38
C VAL A 448 -4.95 30.23 3.10
N LYS A 449 -5.64 31.10 2.34
CA LYS A 449 -6.20 32.36 2.86
C LYS A 449 -7.64 32.64 2.43
N ASN A 450 -8.45 33.15 3.35
CA ASN A 450 -9.77 33.78 3.11
C ASN A 450 -10.84 32.83 2.51
N ASN A 451 -11.49 32.06 3.40
CA ASN A 451 -12.57 31.11 3.13
C ASN A 451 -12.28 29.93 2.17
N PRO A 452 -11.06 29.35 2.10
CA PRO A 452 -10.83 28.16 1.30
C PRO A 452 -11.46 26.91 1.94
N GLY A 453 -11.97 26.02 1.09
CA GLY A 453 -12.34 24.66 1.44
C GLY A 453 -11.31 23.67 0.88
N PHE A 454 -10.77 22.81 1.74
CA PHE A 454 -9.90 21.71 1.35
C PHE A 454 -10.47 20.41 1.91
N THR A 455 -10.61 19.39 1.07
CA THR A 455 -10.91 18.02 1.47
C THR A 455 -9.77 17.12 1.03
N PHE A 456 -9.31 16.27 1.93
CA PHE A 456 -8.32 15.25 1.63
C PHE A 456 -8.96 14.07 0.89
N SER A 457 -8.45 13.77 -0.31
CA SER A 457 -8.58 12.43 -0.91
C SER A 457 -7.17 11.83 -1.12
N PRO A 458 -6.93 10.56 -0.75
CA PRO A 458 -5.63 9.93 -0.87
C PRO A 458 -5.24 9.70 -2.34
N MET A 459 -4.33 10.53 -2.83
CA MET A 459 -3.74 10.43 -4.16
C MET A 459 -2.30 9.93 -4.07
N GLY A 460 -1.72 9.67 -5.23
CA GLY A 460 -0.31 9.30 -5.39
C GLY A 460 0.21 9.87 -6.70
N ILE A 461 1.52 9.82 -6.89
CA ILE A 461 2.20 10.33 -8.09
C ILE A 461 3.15 9.25 -8.64
N ALA A 462 3.36 9.24 -9.96
CA ALA A 462 4.20 8.22 -10.58
C ALA A 462 5.65 8.32 -10.08
N GLY A 463 6.28 7.17 -9.84
CA GLY A 463 7.72 7.06 -9.58
C GLY A 463 8.18 7.31 -8.14
N VAL A 464 7.32 7.68 -7.18
CA VAL A 464 7.72 7.95 -5.78
C VAL A 464 6.69 7.49 -4.73
N ASP A 465 7.17 7.15 -3.52
CA ASP A 465 6.35 6.99 -2.31
C ASP A 465 6.35 8.31 -1.52
N LEU A 466 5.22 9.01 -1.46
CA LEU A 466 5.11 10.25 -0.70
C LEU A 466 5.16 10.04 0.83
N SER A 467 5.01 8.80 1.28
CA SER A 467 5.06 8.40 2.70
C SER A 467 6.48 8.21 3.23
N THR A 468 7.47 8.06 2.34
CA THR A 468 8.90 7.99 2.71
C THR A 468 9.74 9.07 2.04
N GLY A 469 9.32 9.53 0.85
CA GLY A 469 10.06 10.40 -0.06
C GLY A 469 11.00 9.64 -1.01
N ASP A 470 10.94 8.30 -1.05
CA ASP A 470 11.80 7.48 -1.91
C ASP A 470 11.22 7.28 -3.31
N SER A 471 12.09 7.02 -4.30
CA SER A 471 11.66 6.61 -5.63
C SER A 471 11.22 5.15 -5.66
N ILE A 472 10.10 4.89 -6.33
CA ILE A 472 9.59 3.55 -6.63
C ILE A 472 9.80 3.30 -8.13
N PRO A 473 10.51 2.23 -8.54
CA PRO A 473 10.58 1.84 -9.95
C PRO A 473 9.18 1.60 -10.53
N PRO A 474 8.85 2.13 -11.71
CA PRO A 474 7.52 1.97 -12.29
C PRO A 474 7.18 0.49 -12.50
N ILE A 475 5.94 0.14 -12.21
CA ILE A 475 5.39 -1.19 -12.47
C ILE A 475 4.91 -1.19 -13.92
N ASP A 476 5.64 -1.86 -14.82
CA ASP A 476 5.28 -1.87 -16.26
C ASP A 476 3.97 -2.60 -16.57
N TYR A 477 3.57 -3.58 -15.75
CA TYR A 477 2.40 -4.44 -15.96
C TYR A 477 1.93 -5.09 -14.64
N PRO A 478 0.66 -5.52 -14.52
CA PRO A 478 0.15 -6.20 -13.34
C PRO A 478 0.91 -7.49 -13.03
N LYS A 479 1.39 -7.66 -11.78
CA LYS A 479 2.23 -8.81 -11.39
C LYS A 479 2.19 -9.15 -9.89
N PRO A 480 2.54 -10.38 -9.48
CA PRO A 480 2.73 -10.73 -8.08
C PRO A 480 3.85 -9.90 -7.42
N GLY A 481 3.53 -9.30 -6.28
CA GLY A 481 4.45 -8.54 -5.43
C GLY A 481 5.08 -9.37 -4.32
N THR A 482 5.25 -8.74 -3.16
CA THR A 482 5.78 -9.39 -1.96
C THR A 482 4.82 -10.46 -1.43
N VAL A 483 5.39 -11.52 -0.87
CA VAL A 483 4.66 -12.54 -0.14
C VAL A 483 4.16 -11.94 1.18
N VAL A 484 2.88 -12.10 1.48
CA VAL A 484 2.22 -11.66 2.72
C VAL A 484 2.23 -12.79 3.75
N SER A 485 1.91 -14.02 3.32
CA SER A 485 1.99 -15.22 4.16
C SER A 485 2.17 -16.48 3.31
N ILE A 486 2.83 -17.49 3.89
CA ILE A 486 2.77 -18.89 3.42
C ILE A 486 2.44 -19.72 4.66
N ARG A 487 1.49 -20.64 4.54
CA ARG A 487 1.11 -21.55 5.62
C ARG A 487 0.60 -22.88 5.10
N ASP A 488 0.87 -23.93 5.86
CA ASP A 488 0.21 -25.21 5.68
C ASP A 488 -1.24 -25.10 6.16
N LEU A 489 -2.16 -25.71 5.40
CA LEU A 489 -3.54 -25.89 5.81
C LEU A 489 -3.73 -27.31 6.33
N THR A 490 -4.38 -27.45 7.49
CA THR A 490 -4.60 -28.74 8.12
C THR A 490 -5.64 -29.57 7.36
N GLY A 491 -5.17 -30.54 6.57
CA GLY A 491 -6.00 -31.54 5.91
C GLY A 491 -6.59 -31.12 4.56
N PRO A 492 -7.34 -32.04 3.91
CA PRO A 492 -8.10 -31.77 2.68
C PRO A 492 -9.22 -30.74 2.90
#